data_AF-A0A2G9WQX0-F1
#
_entry.id   AF-A0A2G9WQX0-F1
#
_cell.length_a   1.000
_cell.length_b   1.000
_cell.length_c   1.000
_cell.angle_alpha   90.00
_cell.angle_beta   90.00
_cell.angle_gamma   90.00
#
_symmetry.space_group_name_H-M   'P 1'
#
loop_
_entity.id
_entity.type
_entity.pdbx_description
1 polymer ?
#
loop_
_entity_poly.entity_id
_entity_poly.type
_entity_poly.pdbx_seq_one_letter_code
_entity_poly.pdbx_strand_id
1 'polypeptide(L)'
;MINFASLWADYALYLPALSNGYSVFAAQRSNAQIKARLPSGVRPTDFNFLSARSKLYHWPNALYSAALGFEDARPDIVKTRDRQNTFAMADSGGFSLISGAVKYSEASFRAKVLQWQEAHFDVGLILDVPTRALSVHASGVKSFAECLNRTIDNLKFAENNRSASSLRLLSVYQGRDHKEAEYWREQIAPYPLEGLAIAGHTRLDMWFWAEQFLKMLDAGTFDRVTHIHFLGTSRPAFAVLATALQRALRRHVNDKITVSFDSSRSFSIVQRYGQITTGLDVKGGEFRLLSHTLPQHGGDFHPHSPFPFSSPLGDGCRTGDFMSGRNPADPAADTLGKLMLTNHSVYAELSGILQANRLVDMAQNDKNTSVPWGIWKSVEALDKVFSGSDVANGLKALRTHGRKLNVDVSGENERSEEGGET
;
A
#
# COMPACT_ATOMS: atom_id res chain seq x y z
N MET A 1 14.59 -19.85 1.74
CA MET A 1 13.99 -18.68 1.06
C MET A 1 12.52 -18.63 1.46
N ILE A 2 12.05 -17.48 1.94
CA ILE A 2 10.67 -17.30 2.38
C ILE A 2 9.79 -16.98 1.16
N ASN A 3 8.73 -17.76 0.98
CA ASN A 3 7.74 -17.52 -0.06
C ASN A 3 6.45 -17.00 0.58
N PHE A 4 6.30 -15.67 0.67
CA PHE A 4 5.10 -15.06 1.24
C PHE A 4 3.85 -15.47 0.47
N ALA A 5 3.91 -15.65 -0.85
CA ALA A 5 2.76 -16.12 -1.63
C ALA A 5 2.14 -17.41 -1.09
N SER A 6 2.99 -18.36 -0.65
CA SER A 6 2.53 -19.63 -0.07
C SER A 6 2.10 -19.53 1.39
N LEU A 7 2.58 -18.51 2.10
CA LEU A 7 2.32 -18.29 3.53
C LEU A 7 1.13 -17.37 3.79
N TRP A 8 0.79 -16.51 2.81
CA TRP A 8 -0.36 -15.63 2.77
C TRP A 8 -1.57 -16.47 2.40
N ALA A 9 -2.42 -16.79 3.38
CA ALA A 9 -3.61 -17.60 3.17
C ALA A 9 -4.69 -16.80 2.41
N ASP A 10 -5.88 -16.65 2.97
CA ASP A 10 -6.98 -15.86 2.44
C ASP A 10 -6.98 -14.41 2.98
N TYR A 11 -5.81 -13.89 3.37
CA TYR A 11 -5.67 -12.54 3.92
C TYR A 11 -5.85 -11.45 2.86
N ALA A 12 -6.17 -10.24 3.28
CA ALA A 12 -6.16 -9.07 2.41
C ALA A 12 -4.75 -8.85 1.84
N LEU A 13 -4.66 -8.39 0.59
CA LEU A 13 -3.39 -8.22 -0.11
C LEU A 13 -2.69 -6.94 0.34
N TYR A 14 -1.48 -7.06 0.89
CA TYR A 14 -0.61 -5.91 1.08
C TYR A 14 0.17 -5.61 -0.20
N LEU A 15 0.12 -4.36 -0.66
CA LEU A 15 0.80 -3.91 -1.87
C LEU A 15 1.91 -2.93 -1.49
N PRO A 16 3.19 -3.36 -1.40
CA PRO A 16 4.28 -2.41 -1.29
C PRO A 16 4.23 -1.42 -2.47
N ALA A 17 4.07 -0.13 -2.18
CA ALA A 17 3.98 0.92 -3.20
C ALA A 17 5.39 1.29 -3.66
N LEU A 18 5.78 0.78 -4.82
CA LEU A 18 7.15 0.81 -5.34
C LEU A 18 7.65 2.24 -5.59
N SER A 19 8.91 2.49 -5.25
CA SER A 19 9.65 3.65 -5.77
C SER A 19 10.33 3.32 -7.11
N ASN A 20 10.48 4.34 -7.97
CA ASN A 20 11.15 4.17 -9.27
C ASN A 20 12.60 3.68 -9.13
N GLY A 21 13.36 4.27 -8.19
CA GLY A 21 14.76 3.88 -7.97
C GLY A 21 14.91 2.40 -7.60
N TYR A 22 14.00 1.88 -6.77
CA TYR A 22 14.00 0.47 -6.40
C TYR A 22 13.55 -0.44 -7.54
N SER A 23 12.46 -0.09 -8.22
CA SER A 23 11.88 -0.92 -9.29
C SER A 23 12.85 -1.09 -10.47
N VAL A 24 13.58 -0.03 -10.84
CA VAL A 24 14.63 -0.09 -11.87
C VAL A 24 15.86 -0.85 -11.37
N PHE A 25 16.32 -0.59 -10.14
CA PHE A 25 17.45 -1.31 -9.55
C PHE A 25 17.20 -2.82 -9.53
N ALA A 26 16.03 -3.26 -9.08
CA ALA A 26 15.71 -4.68 -8.95
C ALA A 26 15.52 -5.38 -10.32
N ALA A 27 15.37 -4.64 -11.42
CA ALA A 27 15.29 -5.17 -12.78
C ALA A 27 16.64 -5.15 -13.52
N GLN A 28 17.63 -4.39 -13.04
CA GLN A 28 18.87 -4.16 -13.78
C GLN A 28 19.80 -5.39 -13.78
N ARG A 29 20.66 -5.46 -14.79
CA ARG A 29 21.77 -6.42 -14.82
C ARG A 29 22.88 -5.99 -13.87
N SER A 30 23.51 -6.95 -13.22
CA SER A 30 24.69 -6.68 -12.38
C SER A 30 25.86 -6.20 -13.25
N ASN A 31 26.64 -5.25 -12.72
CA ASN A 31 27.91 -4.78 -13.28
C ASN A 31 29.03 -4.91 -12.23
N ALA A 32 30.27 -4.64 -12.62
CA ALA A 32 31.43 -4.82 -11.72
C ALA A 32 31.34 -3.95 -10.44
N GLN A 33 30.85 -2.72 -10.54
CA GLN A 33 30.71 -1.79 -9.42
C GLN A 33 29.67 -2.28 -8.41
N ILE A 34 28.50 -2.69 -8.89
CA ILE A 34 27.43 -3.23 -8.04
C ILE A 34 27.86 -4.56 -7.42
N LYS A 35 28.49 -5.44 -8.21
CA LYS A 35 28.95 -6.75 -7.73
C LYS A 35 30.00 -6.62 -6.62
N ALA A 36 30.84 -5.60 -6.66
CA ALA A 36 31.81 -5.32 -5.61
C ALA A 36 31.17 -4.84 -4.29
N ARG A 37 29.92 -4.35 -4.34
CA ARG A 37 29.19 -3.80 -3.19
C ARG A 37 28.12 -4.71 -2.63
N LEU A 38 27.54 -5.59 -3.43
CA LEU A 38 26.56 -6.57 -2.97
C LEU A 38 27.24 -7.76 -2.28
N PRO A 39 26.54 -8.42 -1.32
CA PRO A 39 27.04 -9.66 -0.73
C PRO A 39 27.33 -10.73 -1.77
N SER A 40 28.27 -11.62 -1.46
CA SER A 40 28.69 -12.68 -2.39
C SER A 40 27.49 -13.50 -2.88
N GLY A 41 27.34 -13.60 -4.19
CA GLY A 41 26.26 -14.37 -4.83
C GLY A 41 24.90 -13.66 -4.92
N VAL A 42 24.76 -12.46 -4.36
CA VAL A 42 23.59 -11.58 -4.48
C VAL A 42 23.73 -10.68 -5.70
N ARG A 43 22.65 -10.55 -6.46
CA ARG A 43 22.54 -9.73 -7.67
C ARG A 43 21.34 -8.79 -7.57
N PRO A 44 21.27 -7.70 -8.35
CA PRO A 44 20.12 -6.80 -8.33
C PRO A 44 18.77 -7.50 -8.57
N THR A 45 18.73 -8.51 -9.45
CA THR A 45 17.51 -9.31 -9.69
C THR A 45 17.04 -10.12 -8.49
N ASP A 46 17.91 -10.37 -7.50
CA ASP A 46 17.50 -11.05 -6.27
C ASP A 46 16.67 -10.12 -5.37
N PHE A 47 16.68 -8.80 -5.60
CA PHE A 47 15.81 -7.80 -4.97
C PHE A 47 14.42 -7.70 -5.62
N ASN A 48 14.21 -8.34 -6.77
CA ASN A 48 12.90 -8.42 -7.41
C ASN A 48 12.01 -9.41 -6.65
N PHE A 49 11.36 -8.93 -5.59
CA PHE A 49 10.48 -9.75 -4.77
C PHE A 49 9.26 -10.30 -5.52
N LEU A 50 8.87 -9.69 -6.66
CA LEU A 50 7.79 -10.21 -7.51
C LEU A 50 8.19 -11.51 -8.22
N SER A 51 9.50 -11.77 -8.38
CA SER A 51 9.97 -12.97 -9.05
C SER A 51 10.07 -14.14 -8.07
N ALA A 52 9.45 -15.27 -8.43
CA ALA A 52 9.66 -16.54 -7.72
C ALA A 52 11.12 -17.02 -7.75
N ARG A 53 11.98 -16.39 -8.57
CA ARG A 53 13.42 -16.65 -8.65
C ARG A 53 14.25 -15.76 -7.71
N SER A 54 13.64 -14.83 -6.97
CA SER A 54 14.37 -14.06 -5.96
C SER A 54 14.99 -15.01 -4.94
N LYS A 55 16.29 -14.82 -4.66
CA LYS A 55 16.98 -15.58 -3.60
C LYS A 55 16.68 -15.06 -2.20
N LEU A 56 16.16 -13.84 -2.08
CA LEU A 56 15.87 -13.22 -0.79
C LEU A 56 14.50 -13.69 -0.28
N TYR A 57 13.44 -13.30 -0.96
CA TYR A 57 12.06 -13.72 -0.66
C TYR A 57 11.14 -13.45 -1.85
N HIS A 58 10.01 -14.15 -1.88
CA HIS A 58 9.01 -13.99 -2.94
C HIS A 58 7.69 -13.43 -2.39
N TRP A 59 7.21 -12.33 -2.99
CA TRP A 59 5.90 -11.74 -2.78
C TRP A 59 5.37 -11.23 -4.14
N PRO A 60 4.30 -11.81 -4.71
CA PRO A 60 3.92 -11.56 -6.10
C PRO A 60 3.00 -10.35 -6.29
N ASN A 61 2.86 -9.48 -5.29
CA ASN A 61 1.89 -8.38 -5.32
C ASN A 61 2.58 -7.03 -5.08
N ALA A 62 2.26 -6.02 -5.88
CA ALA A 62 2.75 -4.66 -5.67
C ALA A 62 1.76 -3.60 -6.18
N LEU A 63 1.95 -2.38 -5.70
CA LEU A 63 1.35 -1.17 -6.27
C LEU A 63 2.45 -0.32 -6.89
N TYR A 64 2.16 0.34 -8.01
CA TYR A 64 3.08 1.27 -8.63
C TYR A 64 2.33 2.49 -9.14
N SER A 65 2.86 3.68 -8.87
CA SER A 65 2.22 4.94 -9.26
C SER A 65 2.65 5.36 -10.66
N ALA A 66 1.68 5.78 -11.48
CA ALA A 66 1.95 6.29 -12.81
C ALA A 66 2.91 7.48 -12.76
N ALA A 67 2.78 8.37 -11.76
CA ALA A 67 3.66 9.53 -11.54
C ALA A 67 5.16 9.18 -11.46
N LEU A 68 5.50 7.93 -11.19
CA LEU A 68 6.88 7.43 -11.11
C LEU A 68 7.28 6.57 -12.31
N GLY A 69 6.32 5.96 -13.00
CA GLY A 69 6.58 4.81 -13.87
C GLY A 69 6.23 5.00 -15.34
N PHE A 70 5.33 5.92 -15.71
CA PHE A 70 4.79 5.94 -17.08
C PHE A 70 5.76 6.54 -18.12
N GLU A 71 6.61 7.50 -17.74
CA GLU A 71 7.61 8.10 -18.64
C GLU A 71 8.95 7.36 -18.68
N ASP A 72 9.25 6.59 -17.63
CA ASP A 72 10.54 5.94 -17.53
C ASP A 72 10.62 4.76 -18.50
N ALA A 73 11.40 4.92 -19.57
CA ALA A 73 11.59 3.88 -20.58
C ALA A 73 12.48 2.72 -20.09
N ARG A 74 13.16 2.86 -18.94
CA ARG A 74 14.00 1.79 -18.40
C ARG A 74 13.14 0.59 -17.99
N PRO A 75 13.67 -0.64 -18.12
CA PRO A 75 12.99 -1.80 -17.58
C PRO A 75 12.91 -1.69 -16.06
N ASP A 76 11.74 -2.00 -15.52
CA ASP A 76 11.49 -2.11 -14.09
C ASP A 76 10.79 -3.44 -13.78
N ILE A 77 10.73 -3.80 -12.49
CA ILE A 77 10.20 -5.10 -12.07
C ILE A 77 8.69 -5.26 -12.36
N VAL A 78 7.94 -4.19 -12.63
CA VAL A 78 6.51 -4.26 -12.98
C VAL A 78 6.35 -4.44 -14.49
N LYS A 79 7.04 -3.63 -15.31
CA LYS A 79 6.99 -3.73 -16.77
C LYS A 79 7.52 -5.07 -17.30
N THR A 80 8.43 -5.70 -16.56
CA THR A 80 9.08 -6.98 -16.92
C THR A 80 8.58 -8.18 -16.14
N ARG A 81 7.51 -8.04 -15.35
CA ARG A 81 6.98 -9.12 -14.51
C ARG A 81 6.37 -10.26 -15.32
N ASP A 82 6.32 -11.43 -14.71
CA ASP A 82 5.47 -12.52 -15.18
C ASP A 82 4.01 -12.23 -14.80
N ARG A 83 3.24 -11.71 -15.76
CA ARG A 83 1.84 -11.32 -15.54
C ARG A 83 0.91 -12.46 -15.15
N GLN A 84 1.28 -13.72 -15.44
CA GLN A 84 0.43 -14.87 -15.11
C GLN A 84 0.54 -15.27 -13.63
N ASN A 85 1.69 -14.98 -13.02
CA ASN A 85 2.00 -15.41 -11.65
C ASN A 85 2.17 -14.23 -10.67
N THR A 86 1.92 -13.00 -11.13
CA THR A 86 2.03 -11.79 -10.32
C THR A 86 0.81 -10.89 -10.48
N PHE A 87 0.57 -10.07 -9.48
CA PHE A 87 -0.47 -9.05 -9.45
C PHE A 87 0.16 -7.67 -9.30
N ALA A 88 -0.22 -6.74 -10.18
CA ALA A 88 0.17 -5.34 -10.07
C ALA A 88 -1.07 -4.43 -10.12
N MET A 89 -1.12 -3.50 -9.18
CA MET A 89 -2.08 -2.41 -9.16
C MET A 89 -1.42 -1.09 -9.55
N ALA A 90 -2.08 -0.31 -10.39
CA ALA A 90 -1.64 1.02 -10.77
C ALA A 90 -2.36 2.10 -9.97
N ASP A 91 -1.60 2.88 -9.21
CA ASP A 91 -2.04 4.18 -8.73
C ASP A 91 -1.97 5.21 -9.88
N SER A 92 -2.99 6.04 -10.00
CA SER A 92 -3.12 7.01 -11.09
C SER A 92 -2.16 8.18 -10.99
N GLY A 93 -1.62 8.45 -9.79
CA GLY A 93 -0.73 9.60 -9.55
C GLY A 93 -1.47 10.94 -9.45
N GLY A 94 -2.78 10.93 -9.20
CA GLY A 94 -3.60 12.15 -9.08
C GLY A 94 -3.05 13.16 -8.06
N PHE A 95 -2.51 12.68 -6.93
CA PHE A 95 -1.86 13.54 -5.95
C PHE A 95 -0.61 14.25 -6.50
N SER A 96 0.22 13.54 -7.26
CA SER A 96 1.43 14.12 -7.89
C SER A 96 1.09 15.10 -9.01
N LEU A 97 -0.03 14.90 -9.70
CA LEU A 97 -0.54 15.87 -10.67
C LEU A 97 -0.96 17.17 -9.97
N ILE A 98 -1.77 17.09 -8.90
CA ILE A 98 -2.25 18.29 -8.19
C ILE A 98 -1.16 18.99 -7.36
N SER A 99 -0.07 18.30 -7.02
CA SER A 99 1.07 18.92 -6.32
C SER A 99 2.06 19.60 -7.27
N GLY A 100 1.90 19.42 -8.58
CA GLY A 100 2.83 19.94 -9.60
C GLY A 100 4.10 19.11 -9.79
N ALA A 101 4.23 17.97 -9.09
CA ALA A 101 5.35 17.05 -9.26
C ALA A 101 5.36 16.42 -10.67
N VAL A 102 4.18 16.28 -11.30
CA VAL A 102 4.03 15.85 -12.69
C VAL A 102 3.60 17.05 -13.55
N LYS A 103 4.40 17.39 -14.57
CA LYS A 103 4.18 18.56 -15.43
C LYS A 103 3.34 18.23 -16.67
N TYR A 104 2.10 17.80 -16.45
CA TYR A 104 1.13 17.49 -17.51
C TYR A 104 -0.19 18.23 -17.29
N SER A 105 -0.92 18.46 -18.38
CA SER A 105 -2.35 18.75 -18.26
C SER A 105 -3.10 17.49 -17.81
N GLU A 106 -4.17 17.65 -17.05
CA GLU A 106 -5.01 16.51 -16.63
C GLU A 106 -5.51 15.69 -17.82
N ALA A 107 -5.94 16.38 -18.90
CA ALA A 107 -6.44 15.73 -20.11
C ALA A 107 -5.40 14.85 -20.81
N SER A 108 -4.14 15.30 -20.91
CA SER A 108 -3.07 14.48 -21.49
C SER A 108 -2.60 13.40 -20.53
N PHE A 109 -2.58 13.69 -19.22
CA PHE A 109 -2.14 12.74 -18.20
C PHE A 109 -3.07 11.54 -18.09
N ARG A 110 -4.39 11.74 -17.96
CA ARG A 110 -5.37 10.65 -17.84
C ARG A 110 -5.32 9.65 -18.99
N ALA A 111 -5.08 10.11 -20.23
CA ALA A 111 -4.96 9.26 -21.40
C ALA A 111 -3.70 8.38 -21.35
N LYS A 112 -2.57 8.98 -20.95
CA LYS A 112 -1.28 8.28 -20.81
C LYS A 112 -1.30 7.27 -19.66
N VAL A 113 -1.91 7.65 -18.54
CA VAL A 113 -2.10 6.78 -17.38
C VAL A 113 -2.94 5.56 -17.79
N LEU A 114 -4.07 5.75 -18.45
CA LEU A 114 -4.93 4.65 -18.88
C LEU A 114 -4.18 3.67 -19.82
N GLN A 115 -3.48 4.18 -20.83
CA GLN A 115 -2.68 3.32 -21.73
C GLN A 115 -1.59 2.53 -20.98
N TRP A 116 -0.91 3.17 -20.02
CA TRP A 116 0.10 2.52 -19.20
C TRP A 116 -0.50 1.45 -18.27
N GLN A 117 -1.68 1.72 -17.70
CA GLN A 117 -2.44 0.76 -16.90
C GLN A 117 -2.78 -0.48 -17.72
N GLU A 118 -3.34 -0.30 -18.92
CA GLU A 118 -3.74 -1.40 -19.81
C GLU A 118 -2.56 -2.28 -20.21
N ALA A 119 -1.40 -1.67 -20.48
CA ALA A 119 -0.20 -2.37 -20.91
C ALA A 119 0.42 -3.26 -19.81
N HIS A 120 0.35 -2.86 -18.53
CA HIS A 120 1.20 -3.44 -17.49
C HIS A 120 0.48 -3.94 -16.23
N PHE A 121 -0.79 -3.58 -16.02
CA PHE A 121 -1.48 -3.80 -14.75
C PHE A 121 -2.72 -4.68 -14.88
N ASP A 122 -3.09 -5.27 -13.76
CA ASP A 122 -4.28 -6.12 -13.63
C ASP A 122 -5.46 -5.33 -13.05
N VAL A 123 -5.13 -4.29 -12.28
CA VAL A 123 -6.07 -3.34 -11.68
C VAL A 123 -5.51 -1.92 -11.77
N GLY A 124 -6.34 -0.94 -12.12
CA GLY A 124 -5.96 0.47 -12.15
C GLY A 124 -6.97 1.36 -11.41
N LEU A 125 -6.46 2.38 -10.72
CA LEU A 125 -7.30 3.46 -10.19
C LEU A 125 -7.55 4.47 -11.31
N ILE A 126 -8.77 4.97 -11.46
CA ILE A 126 -9.02 6.11 -12.33
C ILE A 126 -8.26 7.34 -11.82
N LEU A 127 -7.94 8.28 -12.71
CA LEU A 127 -7.32 9.53 -12.30
C LEU A 127 -8.32 10.36 -11.49
N ASP A 128 -8.12 10.42 -10.17
CA ASP A 128 -8.92 11.25 -9.28
C ASP A 128 -8.27 12.59 -9.00
N VAL A 129 -9.10 13.55 -8.60
CA VAL A 129 -8.65 14.83 -8.03
C VAL A 129 -8.94 14.77 -6.54
N PRO A 130 -7.94 14.41 -5.70
CA PRO A 130 -8.19 14.14 -4.29
C PRO A 130 -8.66 15.41 -3.58
N THR A 131 -9.49 15.27 -2.53
CA THR A 131 -9.94 16.42 -1.72
C THR A 131 -8.78 17.14 -1.01
N ARG A 132 -7.62 16.49 -0.90
CA ARG A 132 -6.36 17.11 -0.46
C ARG A 132 -5.88 18.23 -1.39
N ALA A 133 -6.34 18.29 -2.64
CA ALA A 133 -6.03 19.41 -3.53
C ALA A 133 -6.42 20.77 -2.92
N LEU A 134 -7.46 20.80 -2.08
CA LEU A 134 -7.92 22.01 -1.38
C LEU A 134 -6.90 22.57 -0.38
N SER A 135 -5.98 21.75 0.12
CA SER A 135 -4.89 22.19 1.00
C SER A 135 -3.57 22.41 0.26
N VAL A 136 -3.53 22.22 -1.06
CA VAL A 136 -2.32 22.37 -1.88
C VAL A 136 -2.49 23.59 -2.78
N HIS A 137 -1.84 24.71 -2.45
CA HIS A 137 -1.98 25.97 -3.18
C HIS A 137 -1.69 25.82 -4.69
N ALA A 138 -0.67 25.02 -5.03
CA ALA A 138 -0.26 24.76 -6.41
C ALA A 138 -1.31 24.01 -7.25
N SER A 139 -2.29 23.35 -6.62
CA SER A 139 -3.30 22.56 -7.34
C SER A 139 -4.25 23.42 -8.17
N GLY A 140 -4.43 24.68 -7.80
CA GLY A 140 -5.43 25.57 -8.38
C GLY A 140 -6.88 25.23 -8.00
N VAL A 141 -7.14 24.07 -7.37
CA VAL A 141 -8.48 23.60 -7.02
C VAL A 141 -9.05 24.41 -5.86
N LYS A 142 -10.30 24.89 -5.99
CA LYS A 142 -10.91 25.82 -5.02
C LYS A 142 -12.06 25.24 -4.21
N SER A 143 -12.63 24.11 -4.62
CA SER A 143 -13.80 23.56 -3.93
C SER A 143 -13.89 22.04 -3.99
N PHE A 144 -14.59 21.46 -3.02
CA PHE A 144 -14.93 20.04 -3.00
C PHE A 144 -15.70 19.63 -4.28
N ALA A 145 -16.62 20.48 -4.75
CA ALA A 145 -17.36 20.22 -5.98
C ALA A 145 -16.46 20.14 -7.22
N GLU A 146 -15.39 20.94 -7.27
CA GLU A 146 -14.41 20.87 -8.35
C GLU A 146 -13.62 19.55 -8.34
N CYS A 147 -13.16 19.09 -7.15
CA CYS A 147 -12.54 17.76 -7.00
C CYS A 147 -13.46 16.65 -7.53
N LEU A 148 -14.73 16.67 -7.10
CA LEU A 148 -15.72 15.66 -7.45
C LEU A 148 -16.04 15.68 -8.94
N ASN A 149 -16.34 16.85 -9.51
CA ASN A 149 -16.72 16.97 -10.92
C ASN A 149 -15.58 16.55 -11.85
N ARG A 150 -14.34 16.96 -11.57
CA ARG A 150 -13.16 16.52 -12.35
C ARG A 150 -12.94 15.01 -12.23
N THR A 151 -13.15 14.43 -11.05
CA THR A 151 -13.06 12.99 -10.87
C THR A 151 -14.14 12.24 -11.65
N ILE A 152 -15.40 12.73 -11.66
CA ILE A 152 -16.48 12.17 -12.47
C ILE A 152 -16.14 12.26 -13.96
N ASP A 153 -15.58 13.37 -14.42
CA ASP A 153 -15.18 13.54 -15.82
C ASP A 153 -14.04 12.57 -16.21
N ASN A 154 -13.11 12.29 -15.30
CA ASN A 154 -12.06 11.30 -15.52
C ASN A 154 -12.58 9.87 -15.47
N LEU A 155 -13.58 9.59 -14.63
CA LEU A 155 -14.27 8.30 -14.59
C LEU A 155 -14.95 8.04 -15.95
N LYS A 156 -15.75 8.99 -16.44
CA LYS A 156 -16.38 8.93 -17.77
C LYS A 156 -15.34 8.78 -18.87
N PHE A 157 -14.22 9.49 -18.78
CA PHE A 157 -13.13 9.33 -19.75
C PHE A 157 -12.60 7.91 -19.75
N ALA A 158 -12.28 7.34 -18.58
CA ALA A 158 -11.75 5.99 -18.47
C ALA A 158 -12.74 4.93 -19.01
N GLU A 159 -14.02 5.06 -18.69
CA GLU A 159 -15.08 4.17 -19.20
C GLU A 159 -15.18 4.21 -20.73
N ASN A 160 -15.12 5.41 -21.33
CA ASN A 160 -15.28 5.59 -22.77
C ASN A 160 -14.01 5.33 -23.60
N ASN A 161 -12.82 5.33 -22.97
CA ASN A 161 -11.54 5.24 -23.68
C ASN A 161 -10.73 3.99 -23.34
N ARG A 162 -11.17 3.16 -22.38
CA ARG A 162 -10.54 1.85 -22.14
C ARG A 162 -10.75 0.94 -23.34
N SER A 163 -9.68 0.26 -23.73
CA SER A 163 -9.60 -0.71 -24.81
C SER A 163 -9.36 -2.14 -24.31
N ALA A 164 -8.73 -2.31 -23.14
CA ALA A 164 -8.37 -3.61 -22.59
C ALA A 164 -9.41 -4.10 -21.57
N SER A 165 -10.18 -5.11 -21.95
CA SER A 165 -11.14 -5.78 -21.05
C SER A 165 -10.48 -6.55 -19.90
N SER A 166 -9.18 -6.82 -19.99
CA SER A 166 -8.40 -7.47 -18.94
C SER A 166 -8.05 -6.55 -17.77
N LEU A 167 -8.12 -5.22 -17.96
CA LEU A 167 -7.87 -4.26 -16.89
C LEU A 167 -9.17 -3.99 -16.13
N ARG A 168 -9.17 -4.28 -14.83
CA ARG A 168 -10.23 -3.83 -13.92
C ARG A 168 -9.95 -2.41 -13.45
N LEU A 169 -10.96 -1.55 -13.45
CA LEU A 169 -10.82 -0.18 -12.97
C LEU A 169 -11.53 0.02 -11.64
N LEU A 170 -10.94 0.86 -10.79
CA LEU A 170 -11.49 1.24 -9.49
C LEU A 170 -11.93 2.69 -9.51
N SER A 171 -13.18 2.93 -9.09
CA SER A 171 -13.65 4.27 -8.75
C SER A 171 -12.99 4.71 -7.44
N VAL A 172 -12.49 5.94 -7.39
CA VAL A 172 -11.86 6.49 -6.17
C VAL A 172 -12.89 7.25 -5.35
N TYR A 173 -13.09 6.83 -4.12
CA TYR A 173 -13.96 7.43 -3.13
C TYR A 173 -13.15 8.33 -2.21
N GLN A 174 -13.54 9.61 -2.13
CA GLN A 174 -12.86 10.64 -1.36
C GLN A 174 -13.81 11.29 -0.35
N GLY A 175 -13.25 11.97 0.64
CA GLY A 175 -13.99 12.83 1.57
C GLY A 175 -13.12 13.26 2.74
N ARG A 176 -13.29 14.51 3.20
CA ARG A 176 -12.59 15.03 4.40
C ARG A 176 -13.31 14.66 5.69
N ASP A 177 -14.60 14.36 5.57
CA ASP A 177 -15.48 13.87 6.63
C ASP A 177 -16.50 12.87 6.07
N HIS A 178 -17.36 12.33 6.93
CA HIS A 178 -18.38 11.34 6.55
C HIS A 178 -19.45 11.90 5.61
N LYS A 179 -19.81 13.19 5.72
CA LYS A 179 -20.84 13.80 4.86
C LYS A 179 -20.33 13.96 3.44
N GLU A 180 -19.10 14.46 3.29
CA GLU A 180 -18.45 14.56 1.99
C GLU A 180 -18.27 13.19 1.34
N ALA A 181 -17.85 12.19 2.12
CA ALA A 181 -17.65 10.83 1.59
C ALA A 181 -18.96 10.16 1.16
N GLU A 182 -20.05 10.35 1.91
CA GLU A 182 -21.37 9.86 1.54
C GLU A 182 -21.89 10.55 0.28
N TYR A 183 -21.78 11.89 0.21
CA TYR A 183 -22.18 12.63 -0.98
C TYR A 183 -21.34 12.23 -2.21
N TRP A 184 -20.03 12.09 -2.06
CA TRP A 184 -19.15 11.62 -3.14
C TRP A 184 -19.58 10.25 -3.65
N ARG A 185 -19.87 9.30 -2.75
CA ARG A 185 -20.35 7.96 -3.09
C ARG A 185 -21.63 8.02 -3.93
N GLU A 186 -22.59 8.86 -3.54
CA GLU A 186 -23.85 9.03 -4.25
C GLU A 186 -23.66 9.62 -5.65
N GLN A 187 -22.77 10.62 -5.80
CA GLN A 187 -22.56 11.28 -7.09
C GLN A 187 -21.82 10.41 -8.10
N ILE A 188 -20.94 9.49 -7.66
CA ILE A 188 -20.24 8.57 -8.57
C ILE A 188 -20.98 7.26 -8.81
N ALA A 189 -22.01 6.94 -8.02
CA ALA A 189 -22.81 5.71 -8.16
C ALA A 189 -23.39 5.45 -9.57
N PRO A 190 -23.79 6.46 -10.37
CA PRO A 190 -24.26 6.25 -11.74
C PRO A 190 -23.20 5.70 -12.71
N TYR A 191 -21.92 5.67 -12.31
CA TYR A 191 -20.81 5.25 -13.16
C TYR A 191 -20.04 4.07 -12.50
N PRO A 192 -20.66 2.88 -12.42
CA PRO A 192 -20.09 1.76 -11.68
C PRO A 192 -18.92 1.10 -12.42
N LEU A 193 -17.80 0.93 -11.74
CA LEU A 193 -16.63 0.18 -12.20
C LEU A 193 -16.49 -1.17 -11.46
N GLU A 194 -15.44 -1.93 -11.79
CA GLU A 194 -15.24 -3.29 -11.24
C GLU A 194 -14.68 -3.31 -9.80
N GLY A 195 -14.38 -2.14 -9.23
CA GLY A 195 -13.90 -2.03 -7.86
C GLY A 195 -13.97 -0.63 -7.26
N LEU A 196 -13.60 -0.56 -5.98
CA LEU A 196 -13.62 0.63 -5.14
C LEU A 196 -12.20 0.91 -4.61
N ALA A 197 -11.68 2.10 -4.83
CA ALA A 197 -10.52 2.62 -4.13
C ALA A 197 -10.97 3.62 -3.06
N ILE A 198 -10.60 3.36 -1.82
CA ILE A 198 -11.06 4.07 -0.64
C ILE A 198 -9.94 5.01 -0.16
N ALA A 199 -10.18 6.31 -0.29
CA ALA A 199 -9.21 7.37 -0.07
C ALA A 199 -9.73 8.46 0.90
N GLY A 200 -8.98 9.55 1.03
CA GLY A 200 -9.36 10.68 1.87
C GLY A 200 -9.13 10.44 3.37
N HIS A 201 -9.76 11.28 4.20
CA HIS A 201 -9.59 11.21 5.65
C HIS A 201 -10.38 10.05 6.28
N THR A 202 -11.44 9.58 5.61
CA THR A 202 -12.28 8.48 6.08
C THR A 202 -11.73 7.11 5.72
N ARG A 203 -10.62 7.02 4.97
CA ARG A 203 -10.15 5.76 4.36
C ARG A 203 -9.88 4.62 5.33
N LEU A 204 -9.45 4.94 6.56
CA LEU A 204 -9.19 3.92 7.58
C LEU A 204 -10.39 3.68 8.49
N ASP A 205 -11.49 4.44 8.35
CA ASP A 205 -12.67 4.29 9.18
C ASP A 205 -13.52 3.08 8.75
N MET A 206 -13.14 1.91 9.27
CA MET A 206 -13.80 0.63 8.96
C MET A 206 -15.28 0.60 9.36
N TRP A 207 -15.69 1.36 10.39
CA TRP A 207 -17.10 1.46 10.77
C TRP A 207 -17.89 2.17 9.67
N PHE A 208 -17.41 3.35 9.27
CA PHE A 208 -18.06 4.15 8.24
C PHE A 208 -18.14 3.36 6.92
N TRP A 209 -17.04 2.76 6.48
CA TRP A 209 -17.03 2.01 5.21
C TRP A 209 -17.87 0.74 5.24
N ALA A 210 -17.94 0.02 6.36
CA ALA A 210 -18.87 -1.10 6.49
C ALA A 210 -20.34 -0.64 6.32
N GLU A 211 -20.71 0.49 6.91
CA GLU A 211 -22.04 1.09 6.72
C GLU A 211 -22.28 1.52 5.26
N GLN A 212 -21.29 2.14 4.61
CA GLN A 212 -21.42 2.53 3.20
C GLN A 212 -21.56 1.31 2.27
N PHE A 213 -20.85 0.21 2.55
CA PHE A 213 -20.99 -1.01 1.75
C PHE A 213 -22.37 -1.64 1.89
N LEU A 214 -22.98 -1.63 3.09
CA LEU A 214 -24.39 -2.04 3.25
C LEU A 214 -25.32 -1.18 2.39
N LYS A 215 -25.17 0.15 2.44
CA LYS A 215 -25.98 1.06 1.60
C LYS A 215 -25.80 0.78 0.10
N MET A 216 -24.59 0.41 -0.32
CA MET A 216 -24.32 0.07 -1.72
C MET A 216 -24.95 -1.27 -2.12
N LEU A 217 -24.95 -2.25 -1.21
CA LEU A 217 -25.64 -3.54 -1.38
C LEU A 217 -27.15 -3.35 -1.50
N ASP A 218 -27.76 -2.60 -0.58
CA ASP A 218 -29.20 -2.30 -0.60
C ASP A 218 -29.62 -1.57 -1.89
N ALA A 219 -28.74 -0.72 -2.43
CA ALA A 219 -28.97 0.03 -3.66
C ALA A 219 -28.64 -0.75 -4.95
N GLY A 220 -28.12 -1.98 -4.88
CA GLY A 220 -27.68 -2.76 -6.04
C GLY A 220 -26.46 -2.17 -6.77
N THR A 221 -25.73 -1.24 -6.14
CA THR A 221 -24.55 -0.58 -6.72
C THR A 221 -23.24 -1.33 -6.44
N PHE A 222 -23.31 -2.41 -5.68
CA PHE A 222 -22.16 -3.21 -5.27
C PHE A 222 -21.96 -4.47 -6.14
N ASP A 223 -22.92 -4.83 -6.99
CA ASP A 223 -22.95 -6.11 -7.71
C ASP A 223 -21.72 -6.36 -8.61
N ARG A 224 -21.13 -5.28 -9.14
CA ARG A 224 -19.93 -5.35 -10.01
C ARG A 224 -18.61 -5.36 -9.25
N VAL A 225 -18.64 -5.11 -7.94
CA VAL A 225 -17.43 -4.95 -7.13
C VAL A 225 -16.75 -6.29 -6.94
N THR A 226 -15.54 -6.41 -7.47
CA THR A 226 -14.64 -7.57 -7.26
C THR A 226 -13.37 -7.18 -6.54
N HIS A 227 -13.09 -5.88 -6.40
CA HIS A 227 -11.88 -5.38 -5.77
C HIS A 227 -12.16 -4.16 -4.90
N ILE A 228 -11.66 -4.18 -3.67
CA ILE A 228 -11.69 -3.05 -2.74
C ILE A 228 -10.24 -2.75 -2.35
N HIS A 229 -9.84 -1.49 -2.45
CA HIS A 229 -8.50 -1.06 -2.15
C HIS A 229 -8.52 0.09 -1.13
N PHE A 230 -7.77 -0.02 -0.04
CA PHE A 230 -7.62 1.05 0.94
C PHE A 230 -6.26 1.71 0.79
N LEU A 231 -6.26 3.01 0.46
CA LEU A 231 -5.04 3.71 0.11
C LEU A 231 -4.20 4.12 1.33
N GLY A 232 -2.88 3.91 1.25
CA GLY A 232 -1.89 4.59 2.09
C GLY A 232 -1.92 4.19 3.57
N THR A 233 -1.78 2.90 3.86
CA THR A 233 -1.56 2.34 5.20
C THR A 233 -0.77 1.03 5.17
N SER A 234 0.13 0.83 6.14
CA SER A 234 0.80 -0.46 6.40
C SER A 234 0.50 -0.96 7.82
N ARG A 235 -0.51 -0.39 8.49
CA ARG A 235 -0.80 -0.69 9.89
C ARG A 235 -1.26 -2.13 10.05
N PRO A 236 -0.58 -2.96 10.88
CA PRO A 236 -0.96 -4.35 11.03
C PRO A 236 -2.36 -4.53 11.65
N ALA A 237 -2.79 -3.63 12.55
CA ALA A 237 -4.16 -3.63 13.05
C ALA A 237 -5.20 -3.44 11.93
N PHE A 238 -4.94 -2.51 11.00
CA PHE A 238 -5.82 -2.30 9.85
C PHE A 238 -5.79 -3.49 8.88
N ALA A 239 -4.62 -4.08 8.65
CA ALA A 239 -4.48 -5.27 7.81
C ALA A 239 -5.37 -6.44 8.28
N VAL A 240 -5.46 -6.63 9.60
CA VAL A 240 -6.38 -7.62 10.19
C VAL A 240 -7.84 -7.28 9.91
N LEU A 241 -8.24 -6.01 10.02
CA LEU A 241 -9.61 -5.59 9.71
C LEU A 241 -9.93 -5.74 8.22
N ALA A 242 -8.99 -5.41 7.34
CA ALA A 242 -9.13 -5.61 5.90
C ALA A 242 -9.30 -7.11 5.55
N THR A 243 -8.54 -7.99 6.21
CA THR A 243 -8.72 -9.45 6.09
C THR A 243 -10.10 -9.89 6.57
N ALA A 244 -10.54 -9.41 7.73
CA ALA A 244 -11.86 -9.76 8.27
C ALA A 244 -12.99 -9.29 7.36
N LEU A 245 -12.87 -8.09 6.78
CA LEU A 245 -13.79 -7.55 5.79
C LEU A 245 -13.82 -8.44 4.55
N GLN A 246 -12.66 -8.82 3.99
CA GLN A 246 -12.57 -9.73 2.85
C GLN A 246 -13.31 -11.04 3.12
N ARG A 247 -13.06 -11.67 4.27
CA ARG A 247 -13.68 -12.93 4.65
C ARG A 247 -15.19 -12.80 4.79
N ALA A 248 -15.66 -11.73 5.45
CA ALA A 248 -17.09 -11.48 5.63
C ALA A 248 -17.80 -11.25 4.29
N LEU A 249 -17.24 -10.41 3.42
CA LEU A 249 -17.79 -10.15 2.09
C LEU A 249 -17.76 -11.41 1.21
N ARG A 250 -16.68 -12.19 1.22
CA ARG A 250 -16.62 -13.45 0.47
C ARG A 250 -17.64 -14.48 0.92
N ARG A 251 -17.92 -14.53 2.22
CA ARG A 251 -18.84 -15.49 2.80
C ARG A 251 -20.31 -15.14 2.53
N HIS A 252 -20.66 -13.85 2.60
CA HIS A 252 -22.06 -13.43 2.64
C HIS A 252 -22.51 -12.60 1.43
N VAL A 253 -21.57 -12.15 0.58
CA VAL A 253 -21.85 -11.24 -0.53
C VAL A 253 -21.36 -11.81 -1.86
N ASN A 254 -20.05 -11.93 -2.05
CA ASN A 254 -19.43 -12.39 -3.31
C ASN A 254 -18.04 -12.97 -3.04
N ASP A 255 -17.88 -14.27 -3.30
CA ASP A 255 -16.67 -15.05 -3.03
C ASP A 255 -15.43 -14.61 -3.85
N LYS A 256 -15.63 -13.79 -4.90
CA LYS A 256 -14.55 -13.25 -5.75
C LYS A 256 -13.96 -11.94 -5.25
N ILE A 257 -14.53 -11.32 -4.22
CA ILE A 257 -14.04 -10.02 -3.72
C ILE A 257 -12.62 -10.14 -3.22
N THR A 258 -11.75 -9.22 -3.64
CA THR A 258 -10.40 -9.06 -3.11
C THR A 258 -10.30 -7.72 -2.39
N VAL A 259 -9.86 -7.74 -1.14
CA VAL A 259 -9.50 -6.54 -0.38
C VAL A 259 -7.99 -6.40 -0.41
N SER A 260 -7.52 -5.18 -0.65
CA SER A 260 -6.11 -4.84 -0.67
C SER A 260 -5.85 -3.50 -0.01
N PHE A 261 -4.60 -3.25 0.36
CA PHE A 261 -4.14 -1.99 0.93
C PHE A 261 -2.66 -1.81 0.62
N ASP A 262 -2.18 -0.57 0.56
CA ASP A 262 -0.80 -0.28 0.15
C ASP A 262 -0.09 0.68 1.10
N SER A 263 1.23 0.67 1.04
CA SER A 263 2.02 1.75 1.62
C SER A 263 3.35 1.90 0.91
N SER A 264 3.81 3.14 0.78
CA SER A 264 5.17 3.46 0.35
C SER A 264 6.17 3.50 1.51
N ARG A 265 5.74 3.21 2.76
CA ARG A 265 6.52 3.38 4.00
C ARG A 265 7.95 2.88 3.86
N SER A 266 8.17 1.60 3.57
CA SER A 266 9.53 1.03 3.43
C SER A 266 10.42 1.71 2.39
N PHE A 267 9.82 2.30 1.36
CA PHE A 267 10.56 3.05 0.35
C PHE A 267 10.84 4.49 0.81
N SER A 268 9.89 5.15 1.49
CA SER A 268 10.01 6.54 1.91
C SER A 268 10.87 6.72 3.15
N ILE A 269 10.65 5.93 4.21
CA ILE A 269 11.32 6.14 5.51
C ILE A 269 12.83 5.87 5.45
N VAL A 270 13.25 4.92 4.62
CA VAL A 270 14.67 4.60 4.41
C VAL A 270 15.37 5.74 3.68
N GLN A 271 14.75 6.23 2.61
CA GLN A 271 15.36 7.22 1.73
C GLN A 271 15.39 8.60 2.37
N ARG A 272 14.32 8.97 3.09
CA ARG A 272 14.11 10.32 3.67
C ARG A 272 14.62 10.46 5.10
N TYR A 273 14.42 9.45 5.95
CA TYR A 273 14.70 9.56 7.39
C TYR A 273 15.80 8.62 7.88
N GLY A 274 16.36 7.79 6.99
CA GLY A 274 17.33 6.76 7.39
C GLY A 274 16.75 5.78 8.40
N GLN A 275 15.44 5.50 8.32
CA GLN A 275 14.77 4.55 9.20
C GLN A 275 14.45 3.25 8.47
N ILE A 276 14.40 2.14 9.19
CA ILE A 276 13.96 0.84 8.66
C ILE A 276 12.85 0.26 9.52
N THR A 277 11.99 -0.55 8.91
CA THR A 277 11.04 -1.39 9.65
C THR A 277 11.77 -2.63 10.16
N THR A 278 11.56 -3.01 11.42
CA THR A 278 12.28 -4.13 12.06
C THR A 278 11.39 -5.30 12.49
N GLY A 279 10.06 -5.13 12.46
CA GLY A 279 9.10 -6.20 12.74
C GLY A 279 7.80 -5.72 13.37
N LEU A 280 6.99 -6.66 13.83
CA LEU A 280 5.74 -6.41 14.58
C LEU A 280 6.01 -6.29 16.08
N ASP A 281 5.42 -5.29 16.70
CA ASP A 281 5.25 -5.20 18.15
C ASP A 281 3.77 -5.35 18.52
N VAL A 282 3.55 -6.14 19.57
CA VAL A 282 2.24 -6.54 20.09
C VAL A 282 2.00 -6.00 21.51
N LYS A 283 2.89 -5.13 22.00
CA LYS A 283 2.80 -4.55 23.35
C LYS A 283 1.76 -3.43 23.43
N GLY A 284 1.23 -3.22 24.63
CA GLY A 284 0.36 -2.07 24.93
C GLY A 284 -1.08 -2.18 24.40
N GLY A 285 -1.50 -3.36 23.94
CA GLY A 285 -2.85 -3.54 23.38
C GLY A 285 -2.97 -3.06 21.93
N GLU A 286 -1.86 -3.00 21.20
CA GLU A 286 -1.83 -2.58 19.80
C GLU A 286 -0.96 -3.51 18.95
N PHE A 287 -1.23 -3.54 17.65
CA PHE A 287 -0.35 -4.15 16.65
C PHE A 287 0.30 -3.04 15.84
N ARG A 288 1.61 -2.87 15.97
CA ARG A 288 2.37 -1.81 15.30
C ARG A 288 3.64 -2.33 14.64
N LEU A 289 4.04 -1.69 13.55
CA LEU A 289 5.36 -1.92 12.96
C LEU A 289 6.40 -1.09 13.72
N LEU A 290 7.48 -1.74 14.15
CA LEU A 290 8.61 -1.06 14.77
C LEU A 290 9.50 -0.43 13.69
N SER A 291 9.89 0.81 13.93
CA SER A 291 10.91 1.49 13.15
C SER A 291 12.19 1.66 13.97
N HIS A 292 13.34 1.60 13.31
CA HIS A 292 14.63 1.93 13.90
C HIS A 292 15.35 2.97 13.05
N THR A 293 15.85 4.03 13.69
CA THR A 293 16.70 5.05 13.04
C THR A 293 18.12 4.55 12.96
N LEU A 294 18.65 4.47 11.74
CA LEU A 294 20.02 4.05 11.49
C LEU A 294 21.02 5.17 11.80
N PRO A 295 22.28 4.79 12.06
CA PRO A 295 23.43 5.70 12.05
C PRO A 295 23.43 6.63 10.83
N GLN A 296 23.79 7.90 11.02
CA GLN A 296 23.73 8.91 9.94
C GLN A 296 25.09 9.14 9.28
N HIS A 297 26.18 8.92 10.01
CA HIS A 297 27.53 9.14 9.52
C HIS A 297 28.43 7.91 9.63
N GLY A 298 29.51 7.87 8.82
CA GLY A 298 30.49 6.76 8.81
C GLY A 298 31.17 6.47 10.15
N GLY A 299 31.20 7.44 11.07
CA GLY A 299 31.77 7.28 12.41
C GLY A 299 30.82 6.66 13.44
N ASP A 300 29.53 6.51 13.11
CA ASP A 300 28.47 6.18 14.07
C ASP A 300 28.24 4.66 14.23
N PHE A 301 28.98 3.82 13.49
CA PHE A 301 28.79 2.37 13.48
C PHE A 301 30.08 1.58 13.27
N HIS A 302 30.06 0.31 13.69
CA HIS A 302 31.16 -0.62 13.45
C HIS A 302 30.94 -1.37 12.12
N PRO A 303 31.70 -1.12 11.04
CA PRO A 303 31.39 -1.66 9.71
C PRO A 303 31.50 -3.19 9.62
N HIS A 304 32.26 -3.83 10.50
CA HIS A 304 32.42 -5.29 10.49
C HIS A 304 31.48 -6.02 11.45
N SER A 305 30.61 -5.32 12.18
CA SER A 305 29.62 -6.00 13.01
C SER A 305 28.55 -6.67 12.13
N PRO A 306 27.96 -7.79 12.57
CA PRO A 306 26.75 -8.32 11.95
C PRO A 306 25.65 -7.26 11.93
N PHE A 307 24.85 -7.23 10.87
CA PHE A 307 23.67 -6.37 10.86
C PHE A 307 22.66 -6.87 11.91
N PRO A 308 22.15 -6.01 12.82
CA PRO A 308 21.43 -6.48 14.00
C PRO A 308 19.96 -6.86 13.74
N PHE A 309 19.43 -6.60 12.54
CA PHE A 309 18.03 -6.86 12.20
C PHE A 309 17.90 -8.00 11.21
N SER A 310 17.17 -9.04 11.60
CA SER A 310 17.05 -10.26 10.82
C SER A 310 16.20 -10.07 9.56
N SER A 311 16.73 -10.54 8.43
CA SER A 311 16.03 -10.76 7.17
C SER A 311 16.90 -11.63 6.27
N PRO A 312 16.38 -12.19 5.16
CA PRO A 312 17.19 -12.97 4.22
C PRO A 312 18.45 -12.25 3.74
N LEU A 313 18.42 -10.91 3.66
CA LEU A 313 19.59 -10.09 3.38
C LEU A 313 20.37 -9.75 4.66
N GLY A 314 19.70 -9.34 5.74
CA GLY A 314 20.33 -8.93 6.99
C GLY A 314 21.18 -10.02 7.64
N ASP A 315 20.70 -11.27 7.64
CA ASP A 315 21.38 -12.41 8.27
C ASP A 315 22.72 -12.76 7.59
N GLY A 316 22.87 -12.39 6.30
CA GLY A 316 24.07 -12.63 5.50
C GLY A 316 25.01 -11.43 5.38
N CYS A 317 24.65 -10.29 5.97
CA CYS A 317 25.33 -9.02 5.78
C CYS A 317 25.97 -8.49 7.07
N ARG A 318 27.03 -7.72 6.89
CA ARG A 318 27.59 -6.84 7.91
C ARG A 318 26.94 -5.47 7.81
N THR A 319 26.98 -4.73 8.91
CA THR A 319 26.54 -3.34 8.98
C THR A 319 27.17 -2.48 7.87
N GLY A 320 28.46 -2.69 7.59
CA GLY A 320 29.19 -1.96 6.55
C GLY A 320 28.80 -2.27 5.11
N ASP A 321 28.05 -3.34 4.86
CA ASP A 321 27.54 -3.66 3.51
C ASP A 321 26.37 -2.74 3.14
N PHE A 322 25.52 -2.43 4.13
CA PHE A 322 24.43 -1.45 4.01
C PHE A 322 24.93 -0.01 4.18
N MET A 323 25.86 0.21 5.10
CA MET A 323 26.38 1.54 5.44
C MET A 323 27.85 1.63 5.06
N SER A 324 28.13 2.13 3.85
CA SER A 324 29.47 2.17 3.27
C SER A 324 30.33 3.36 3.66
N GLY A 325 29.77 4.36 4.36
CA GLY A 325 30.52 5.54 4.81
C GLY A 325 31.74 5.13 5.64
N ARG A 326 32.92 5.70 5.33
CA ARG A 326 34.18 5.35 5.98
C ARG A 326 34.73 6.47 6.86
N ASN A 327 34.36 7.72 6.54
CA ASN A 327 34.78 8.88 7.33
C ASN A 327 33.64 9.39 8.21
N PRO A 328 33.94 10.02 9.36
CA PRO A 328 32.93 10.60 10.24
C PRO A 328 32.03 11.67 9.60
N ALA A 329 32.45 12.27 8.47
CA ALA A 329 31.65 13.26 7.75
C ALA A 329 30.84 12.65 6.59
N ASP A 330 31.13 11.41 6.17
CA ASP A 330 30.43 10.78 5.06
C ASP A 330 29.04 10.31 5.51
N PRO A 331 28.01 10.41 4.65
CA PRO A 331 26.74 9.73 4.89
C PRO A 331 26.96 8.24 5.16
N ALA A 332 26.28 7.69 6.16
CA ALA A 332 26.43 6.29 6.54
C ALA A 332 26.10 5.35 5.37
N ALA A 333 24.95 5.56 4.70
CA ALA A 333 24.50 4.75 3.57
C ALA A 333 24.48 5.54 2.26
N ASP A 334 25.06 4.94 1.21
CA ASP A 334 24.92 5.42 -0.16
C ASP A 334 23.62 4.91 -0.81
N THR A 335 23.39 5.23 -2.08
CA THR A 335 22.18 4.84 -2.81
C THR A 335 21.96 3.32 -2.79
N LEU A 336 23.01 2.53 -3.02
CA LEU A 336 22.90 1.07 -3.02
C LEU A 336 22.58 0.52 -1.63
N GLY A 337 23.25 1.05 -0.60
CA GLY A 337 22.95 0.73 0.79
C GLY A 337 21.49 1.01 1.17
N LYS A 338 20.97 2.17 0.78
CA LYS A 338 19.56 2.52 1.00
C LYS A 338 18.60 1.58 0.25
N LEU A 339 18.93 1.15 -0.97
CA LEU A 339 18.12 0.16 -1.72
C LEU A 339 18.11 -1.21 -1.03
N MET A 340 19.24 -1.62 -0.45
CA MET A 340 19.35 -2.84 0.36
C MET A 340 18.51 -2.76 1.65
N LEU A 341 18.56 -1.61 2.35
CA LEU A 341 17.76 -1.36 3.55
C LEU A 341 16.25 -1.26 3.26
N THR A 342 15.87 -0.74 2.09
CA THR A 342 14.49 -0.78 1.60
C THR A 342 14.01 -2.21 1.43
N ASN A 343 14.80 -3.11 0.82
CA ASN A 343 14.43 -4.52 0.69
C ASN A 343 14.26 -5.22 2.05
N HIS A 344 15.18 -4.95 2.99
CA HIS A 344 15.03 -5.42 4.39
C HIS A 344 13.70 -4.93 5.00
N SER A 345 13.38 -3.64 4.82
CA SER A 345 12.15 -3.06 5.39
C SER A 345 10.88 -3.66 4.77
N VAL A 346 10.84 -3.87 3.46
CA VAL A 346 9.70 -4.51 2.77
C VAL A 346 9.48 -5.93 3.30
N TYR A 347 10.56 -6.70 3.50
CA TYR A 347 10.49 -8.02 4.12
C TYR A 347 9.92 -7.96 5.55
N ALA A 348 10.39 -7.01 6.37
CA ALA A 348 9.96 -6.85 7.75
C ALA A 348 8.48 -6.43 7.85
N GLU A 349 8.01 -5.56 6.95
CA GLU A 349 6.59 -5.18 6.83
C GLU A 349 5.71 -6.37 6.47
N LEU A 350 6.07 -7.12 5.42
CA LEU A 350 5.36 -8.33 5.01
C LEU A 350 5.29 -9.35 6.15
N SER A 351 6.41 -9.57 6.84
CA SER A 351 6.49 -10.48 7.98
C SER A 351 5.59 -10.03 9.13
N GLY A 352 5.61 -8.73 9.48
CA GLY A 352 4.81 -8.18 10.57
C GLY A 352 3.31 -8.22 10.28
N ILE A 353 2.90 -7.89 9.05
CA ILE A 353 1.50 -7.97 8.62
C ILE A 353 1.01 -9.44 8.60
N LEU A 354 1.82 -10.36 8.09
CA LEU A 354 1.51 -11.78 8.12
C LEU A 354 1.36 -12.30 9.55
N GLN A 355 2.28 -11.91 10.45
CA GLN A 355 2.25 -12.31 11.84
C GLN A 355 1.01 -11.79 12.57
N ALA A 356 0.61 -10.53 12.33
CA ALA A 356 -0.60 -9.95 12.91
C ALA A 356 -1.87 -10.73 12.53
N ASN A 357 -2.02 -11.09 11.25
CA ASN A 357 -3.14 -11.91 10.80
C ASN A 357 -3.12 -13.32 11.43
N ARG A 358 -1.95 -13.96 11.52
CA ARG A 358 -1.81 -15.28 12.14
C ARG A 358 -2.14 -15.28 13.63
N LEU A 359 -1.76 -14.23 14.36
CA LEU A 359 -2.10 -14.10 15.78
C LEU A 359 -3.62 -14.06 15.96
N VAL A 360 -4.34 -13.37 15.07
CA VAL A 360 -5.81 -13.30 15.07
C VAL A 360 -6.42 -14.65 14.74
N ASP A 361 -5.96 -15.33 13.68
CA ASP A 361 -6.44 -16.67 13.34
C ASP A 361 -6.23 -17.66 14.49
N MET A 362 -5.05 -17.63 15.12
CA MET A 362 -4.75 -18.48 16.28
C MET A 362 -5.67 -18.14 17.46
N ALA A 363 -5.96 -16.87 17.73
CA ALA A 363 -6.86 -16.47 18.82
C ALA A 363 -8.32 -16.86 18.55
N GLN A 364 -8.79 -16.81 17.30
CA GLN A 364 -10.12 -17.32 16.91
C GLN A 364 -10.27 -18.84 17.08
N ASN A 365 -9.16 -19.55 17.26
CA ASN A 365 -9.12 -20.99 17.55
C ASN A 365 -8.66 -21.27 19.00
N ASP A 366 -8.74 -20.28 19.90
CA ASP A 366 -8.34 -20.37 21.31
C ASP A 366 -6.88 -20.79 21.54
N LYS A 367 -5.99 -20.53 20.57
CA LYS A 367 -4.55 -20.91 20.63
C LYS A 367 -3.65 -19.83 21.20
N ASN A 368 -4.14 -18.60 21.39
CA ASN A 368 -3.43 -17.53 22.09
C ASN A 368 -4.41 -16.47 22.60
N THR A 369 -3.91 -15.58 23.46
CA THR A 369 -4.61 -14.40 23.98
C THR A 369 -3.91 -13.08 23.61
N SER A 370 -2.96 -13.13 22.67
CA SER A 370 -2.09 -12.02 22.27
C SER A 370 -2.72 -11.06 21.27
N VAL A 371 -4.05 -11.08 21.13
CA VAL A 371 -4.80 -10.20 20.24
C VAL A 371 -5.48 -9.12 21.09
N PRO A 372 -5.24 -7.83 20.81
CA PRO A 372 -5.96 -6.76 21.47
C PRO A 372 -7.48 -6.94 21.39
N TRP A 373 -8.16 -6.77 22.53
CA TRP A 373 -9.60 -7.00 22.63
C TRP A 373 -10.42 -6.18 21.62
N GLY A 374 -10.00 -4.93 21.36
CA GLY A 374 -10.64 -4.07 20.35
C GLY A 374 -10.51 -4.60 18.92
N ILE A 375 -9.37 -5.21 18.56
CA ILE A 375 -9.17 -5.89 17.27
C ILE A 375 -10.10 -7.10 17.20
N TRP A 376 -10.08 -7.96 18.22
CA TRP A 376 -10.91 -9.16 18.27
C TRP A 376 -12.41 -8.82 18.11
N LYS A 377 -12.91 -7.83 18.84
CA LYS A 377 -14.30 -7.36 18.71
C LYS A 377 -14.64 -6.78 17.35
N SER A 378 -13.71 -6.08 16.72
CA SER A 378 -13.92 -5.51 15.39
C SER A 378 -13.97 -6.59 14.30
N VAL A 379 -13.18 -7.66 14.45
CA VAL A 379 -13.22 -8.83 13.55
C VAL A 379 -14.56 -9.55 13.63
N GLU A 380 -15.05 -9.85 14.84
CA GLU A 380 -16.39 -10.46 15.02
C GLU A 380 -17.50 -9.56 14.45
N ALA A 381 -17.37 -8.25 14.65
CA ALA A 381 -18.38 -7.30 14.22
C ALA A 381 -18.54 -7.24 12.69
N LEU A 382 -17.46 -7.33 11.92
CA LEU A 382 -17.53 -7.36 10.46
C LEU A 382 -18.35 -8.55 9.94
N ASP A 383 -18.18 -9.74 10.52
CA ASP A 383 -18.99 -10.90 10.13
C ASP A 383 -20.47 -10.73 10.50
N LYS A 384 -20.78 -10.19 11.68
CA LYS A 384 -22.16 -9.87 12.09
C LYS A 384 -22.85 -8.86 11.17
N VAL A 385 -22.10 -7.86 10.72
CA VAL A 385 -22.57 -6.83 9.79
C VAL A 385 -22.98 -7.47 8.46
N PHE A 386 -22.09 -8.24 7.82
CA PHE A 386 -22.37 -8.75 6.48
C PHE A 386 -23.19 -10.04 6.45
N SER A 387 -23.25 -10.81 7.54
CA SER A 387 -24.19 -11.94 7.67
C SER A 387 -25.64 -11.50 7.86
N GLY A 388 -25.88 -10.23 8.20
CA GLY A 388 -27.21 -9.72 8.57
C GLY A 388 -27.72 -10.20 9.94
N SER A 389 -26.93 -10.98 10.69
CA SER A 389 -27.36 -11.58 11.96
C SER A 389 -27.62 -10.56 13.07
N ASP A 390 -26.80 -9.49 13.13
CA ASP A 390 -26.96 -8.40 14.09
C ASP A 390 -26.20 -7.14 13.61
N VAL A 391 -26.74 -6.52 12.56
CA VAL A 391 -26.11 -5.36 11.90
C VAL A 391 -25.91 -4.20 12.87
N ALA A 392 -26.92 -3.90 13.70
CA ALA A 392 -26.89 -2.76 14.62
C ALA A 392 -25.77 -2.89 15.67
N ASN A 393 -25.65 -4.05 16.33
CA ASN A 393 -24.58 -4.25 17.30
C ASN A 393 -23.21 -4.40 16.63
N GLY A 394 -23.15 -4.99 15.44
CA GLY A 394 -21.91 -5.04 14.63
C GLY A 394 -21.38 -3.65 14.32
N LEU A 395 -22.20 -2.76 13.76
CA LEU A 395 -21.82 -1.37 13.48
C LEU A 395 -21.46 -0.61 14.77
N LYS A 396 -22.21 -0.80 15.87
CA LYS A 396 -21.88 -0.19 17.17
C LYS A 396 -20.51 -0.62 17.69
N ALA A 397 -20.18 -1.91 17.58
CA ALA A 397 -18.89 -2.46 17.99
C ALA A 397 -17.75 -1.90 17.14
N LEU A 398 -17.90 -1.82 15.81
CA LEU A 398 -16.92 -1.18 14.93
C LEU A 398 -16.72 0.30 15.29
N ARG A 399 -17.80 1.03 15.56
CA ARG A 399 -17.71 2.45 15.93
C ARG A 399 -16.95 2.67 17.24
N THR A 400 -17.14 1.76 18.21
CA THR A 400 -16.56 1.89 19.56
C THR A 400 -15.12 1.38 19.61
N HIS A 401 -14.84 0.26 18.95
CA HIS A 401 -13.55 -0.44 19.04
C HIS A 401 -12.70 -0.24 17.80
N GLY A 402 -13.28 -0.28 16.60
CA GLY A 402 -12.58 -0.06 15.34
C GLY A 402 -12.00 1.36 15.24
N ARG A 403 -12.77 2.39 15.66
CA ARG A 403 -12.26 3.77 15.65
C ARG A 403 -11.00 3.92 16.50
N LYS A 404 -10.94 3.29 17.68
CA LYS A 404 -9.76 3.34 18.57
C LYS A 404 -8.49 2.78 17.91
N LEU A 405 -8.63 1.87 16.96
CA LEU A 405 -7.50 1.31 16.19
C LEU A 405 -7.02 2.26 15.08
N ASN A 406 -7.84 3.24 14.70
CA ASN A 406 -7.61 4.12 13.56
C ASN A 406 -7.29 5.57 13.94
N VAL A 407 -7.31 5.96 15.22
CA VAL A 407 -7.33 7.39 15.63
C VAL A 407 -6.05 8.18 15.27
N ASP A 408 -4.93 7.55 14.96
CA ASP A 408 -3.71 8.28 14.56
C ASP A 408 -3.64 8.63 13.06
N VAL A 409 -4.74 9.04 12.42
CA VAL A 409 -4.70 9.49 11.00
C VAL A 409 -3.88 10.79 10.84
N SER A 410 -3.68 11.56 11.92
CA SER A 410 -2.93 12.82 11.90
C SER A 410 -1.41 12.65 11.95
N GLY A 411 -0.89 11.62 12.63
CA GLY A 411 0.56 11.50 12.90
C GLY A 411 1.41 10.95 11.76
N GLU A 412 0.85 10.14 10.86
CA GLU A 412 1.60 9.56 9.73
C GLU A 412 1.50 10.41 8.45
N ASN A 413 0.41 11.17 8.27
CA ASN A 413 0.19 11.99 7.08
C ASN A 413 1.02 13.29 7.05
N GLU A 414 1.46 13.80 8.20
CA GLU A 414 2.24 15.05 8.26
C GLU A 414 3.71 14.85 7.90
N ARG A 415 4.30 13.66 8.17
CA ARG A 415 5.74 13.49 7.96
C ARG A 415 6.08 12.96 6.58
N SER A 416 5.31 12.04 6.00
CA SER A 416 5.73 11.36 4.76
C SER A 416 5.60 12.19 3.47
N GLU A 417 4.88 13.32 3.47
CA GLU A 417 4.45 13.97 2.22
C GLU A 417 4.55 15.51 2.20
N GLU A 418 5.00 16.16 3.29
CA GLU A 418 5.35 17.59 3.27
C GLU A 418 6.82 17.78 2.90
N GLY A 419 7.07 18.48 1.78
CA GLY A 419 8.41 18.86 1.32
C GLY A 419 8.70 18.38 -0.10
N GLY A 420 8.08 19.04 -1.08
CA GLY A 420 8.60 19.06 -2.44
C GLY A 420 9.91 19.84 -2.47
N GLU A 421 10.88 19.31 -3.22
CA GLU A 421 12.01 20.02 -3.83
C GLU A 421 12.85 20.94 -2.93
N THR A 422 13.98 20.40 -2.46
CA THR A 422 15.29 21.00 -2.73
C THR A 422 16.26 19.92 -3.17
#